data_AF-A0A430FHJ4-F1
#
_entry.id   AF-A0A430FHJ4-F1
#
_cell.length_a   1.000
_cell.length_b   1.000
_cell.length_c   1.000
_cell.angle_alpha   90.00
_cell.angle_beta   90.00
_cell.angle_gamma   90.00
#
_symmetry.space_group_name_H-M   'P 1'
#
loop_
_entity.id
_entity.type
_entity.pdbx_description
1 polymer ?
#
loop_
_entity_poly.entity_id
_entity_poly.type
_entity_poly.pdbx_seq_one_letter_code
_entity_poly.pdbx_strand_id
1 'polypeptide(L)'
;MTTIQSISPAHTTSISPINLSALSERLRASTRTVDVTDMGNGLIVTDERTPYLRTYIRPDGIALPRWEYPAPDRRGRIRGLKPYDVQAVQRLDSPTIPLTPFTLAGDTSRQTLLLRLHLDRQANRLAPHQVHTALRLDQLTISVNARHDVWGAFQHLLADAIAAGGTDRLFADGPDRDMQILIDAMASPAAPSVIAALIIGEVERLIPDKDRTARDRELRFIIDDITYDTDPDTQTDQAERLTDTAVELLSHVRIRPDQTRIRMMRALLTGIANRLPASALAAANVSRASLGGTLILISWWLGRDLDRLAESALRLEIATGTTTGTRAVRNGRPGWLA
;
A
#
# COMPACT_ATOMS: atom_id res chain seq x y z
N MET A 1 28.51 36.41 42.28
CA MET A 1 28.76 34.96 42.38
C MET A 1 27.53 34.25 41.89
N THR A 2 27.55 33.80 40.64
CA THR A 2 26.41 33.17 39.98
C THR A 2 26.86 31.77 39.59
N THR A 3 26.35 30.77 40.30
CA THR A 3 26.71 29.36 40.09
C THR A 3 26.14 28.90 38.76
N ILE A 4 27.02 28.60 37.81
CA ILE A 4 26.65 27.98 36.52
C ILE A 4 26.32 26.52 36.82
N GLN A 5 25.04 26.14 36.75
CA GLN A 5 24.64 24.75 36.71
C GLN A 5 25.14 24.14 35.41
N SER A 6 25.99 23.12 35.52
CA SER A 6 26.48 22.35 34.38
C SER A 6 25.32 21.67 33.69
N ILE A 7 25.10 22.00 32.43
CA ILE A 7 24.21 21.25 31.54
C ILE A 7 24.82 19.87 31.36
N SER A 8 24.17 18.84 31.91
CA SER A 8 24.52 17.44 31.64
C SER A 8 24.42 17.20 30.13
N PRO A 9 25.42 16.57 29.50
CA PRO A 9 25.33 16.23 28.09
C PRO A 9 24.18 15.23 27.91
N ALA A 10 23.35 15.49 26.90
CA ALA A 10 22.28 14.62 26.46
C ALA A 10 22.77 13.17 26.38
N HIS A 11 21.95 12.24 26.90
CA HIS A 11 22.10 10.81 26.66
C HIS A 11 22.19 10.54 25.15
N THR A 12 23.42 10.49 24.64
CA THR A 12 23.72 9.84 23.39
C THR A 12 23.56 8.36 23.71
N THR A 13 22.47 7.77 23.26
CA THR A 13 22.32 6.31 23.21
C THR A 13 23.48 5.79 22.38
N SER A 14 24.53 5.35 23.05
CA SER A 14 25.63 4.59 22.43
C SER A 14 25.00 3.35 21.82
N ILE A 15 24.79 3.38 20.49
CA ILE A 15 24.37 2.20 19.74
C ILE A 15 25.58 1.26 19.78
N SER A 16 25.50 0.24 20.63
CA SER A 16 26.56 -0.76 20.71
C SER A 16 26.74 -1.41 19.33
N PRO A 17 27.98 -1.54 18.84
CA PRO A 17 28.24 -2.15 17.54
C PRO A 17 27.65 -3.56 17.50
N ILE A 18 27.02 -3.91 16.39
CA ILE A 18 26.37 -5.22 16.25
C ILE A 18 27.40 -6.30 15.88
N ASN A 19 27.22 -7.51 16.42
CA ASN A 19 28.05 -8.66 16.05
C ASN A 19 27.58 -9.22 14.70
N LEU A 20 28.15 -8.71 13.60
CA LEU A 20 27.78 -9.08 12.23
C LEU A 20 28.01 -10.56 11.94
N SER A 21 29.10 -11.16 12.45
CA SER A 21 29.38 -12.58 12.24
C SER A 21 28.33 -13.47 12.88
N ALA A 22 27.97 -13.20 14.14
CA ALA A 22 26.92 -13.95 14.83
C ALA A 22 25.53 -13.75 14.19
N LEU A 23 25.24 -12.56 13.68
CA LEU A 23 24.01 -12.28 12.94
C LEU A 23 23.95 -13.05 11.62
N SER A 24 25.04 -13.07 10.86
CA SER A 24 25.17 -13.81 9.59
C SER A 24 24.94 -15.31 9.77
N GLU A 25 25.61 -15.92 10.75
CA GLU A 25 25.44 -17.35 11.06
C GLU A 25 24.00 -17.69 11.43
N ARG A 26 23.37 -16.87 12.28
CA ARG A 26 21.98 -17.10 12.68
C ARG A 26 20.99 -16.93 11.53
N LEU A 27 21.19 -15.94 10.67
CA LEU A 27 20.32 -15.73 9.52
C LEU A 27 20.35 -16.94 8.58
N ARG A 28 21.56 -17.40 8.22
CA ARG A 28 21.76 -18.59 7.38
C ARG A 28 21.17 -19.87 8.02
N ALA A 29 21.27 -20.02 9.34
CA ALA A 29 20.68 -21.16 10.04
C ALA A 29 19.15 -21.09 10.14
N SER A 30 18.58 -19.87 10.15
CA SER A 30 17.16 -19.66 10.46
C SER A 30 16.21 -19.82 9.29
N THR A 31 16.65 -19.57 8.06
CA THR A 31 15.74 -19.44 6.90
C THR A 31 16.43 -19.91 5.62
N ARG A 32 15.80 -20.82 4.88
CA ARG A 32 16.37 -21.38 3.65
C ARG A 32 16.33 -20.42 2.46
N THR A 33 15.41 -19.46 2.46
CA THR A 33 15.24 -18.50 1.37
C THR A 33 16.14 -17.27 1.51
N VAL A 34 16.91 -17.17 2.59
CA VAL A 34 17.73 -15.99 2.89
C VAL A 34 19.18 -16.30 2.58
N ASP A 35 19.80 -15.46 1.76
CA ASP A 35 21.24 -15.48 1.52
C ASP A 35 21.91 -14.25 2.15
N VAL A 36 23.11 -14.46 2.68
CA VAL A 36 23.88 -13.44 3.39
C VAL A 36 25.29 -13.39 2.81
N THR A 37 25.63 -12.27 2.19
CA THR A 37 26.98 -11.96 1.75
C THR A 37 27.69 -11.11 2.81
N ASP A 38 28.85 -11.58 3.26
CA ASP A 38 29.70 -10.84 4.20
C ASP A 38 30.65 -9.93 3.43
N MET A 39 30.63 -8.63 3.74
CA MET A 39 31.48 -7.61 3.10
C MET A 39 32.66 -7.18 4.00
N GLY A 40 32.85 -7.84 5.14
CA GLY A 40 33.84 -7.50 6.16
C GLY A 40 33.42 -6.32 7.05
N ASN A 41 32.99 -5.20 6.45
CA ASN A 41 32.49 -4.02 7.16
C ASN A 41 30.96 -3.87 7.13
N GLY A 42 30.25 -4.95 6.88
CA GLY A 42 28.79 -4.97 6.76
C GLY A 42 28.29 -6.29 6.18
N LEU A 43 26.97 -6.45 6.11
CA LEU A 43 26.33 -7.60 5.47
C LEU A 43 25.41 -7.13 4.35
N ILE A 44 25.26 -7.95 3.31
CA ILE A 44 24.18 -7.83 2.33
C ILE A 44 23.29 -9.04 2.53
N VAL A 45 22.02 -8.79 2.85
CA VAL A 45 21.02 -9.84 3.03
C VAL A 45 20.01 -9.77 1.90
N THR A 46 19.74 -10.92 1.28
CA THR A 46 18.79 -11.09 0.18
C THR A 46 17.81 -12.22 0.49
N ASP A 47 16.62 -12.16 -0.09
CA ASP A 47 15.60 -13.21 0.02
C ASP A 47 15.18 -13.65 -1.37
N GLU A 48 15.15 -14.96 -1.62
CA GLU A 48 14.78 -15.56 -2.91
C GLU A 48 13.37 -15.16 -3.37
N ARG A 49 12.46 -14.86 -2.43
CA ARG A 49 11.09 -14.40 -2.73
C ARG A 49 11.07 -12.98 -3.31
N THR A 50 12.10 -12.19 -3.01
CA THR A 50 12.26 -10.80 -3.47
C THR A 50 13.67 -10.60 -4.00
N PRO A 51 14.02 -11.18 -5.17
CA PRO A 51 15.41 -11.33 -5.62
C PRO A 51 16.11 -10.01 -5.91
N TYR A 52 15.35 -8.93 -6.11
CA TYR A 52 15.87 -7.58 -6.36
C TYR A 52 15.93 -6.71 -5.10
N LEU A 53 15.43 -7.17 -3.97
CA LEU A 53 15.52 -6.45 -2.70
C LEU A 53 16.81 -6.85 -1.99
N ARG A 54 17.64 -5.85 -1.68
CA ARG A 54 18.85 -6.04 -0.89
C ARG A 54 18.77 -5.23 0.40
N THR A 55 19.16 -5.85 1.51
CA THR A 55 19.26 -5.18 2.80
C THR A 55 20.72 -5.07 3.21
N TYR A 56 21.26 -3.86 3.14
CA TYR A 56 22.63 -3.56 3.56
C TYR A 56 22.64 -3.28 5.06
N ILE A 57 23.43 -4.04 5.82
CA ILE A 57 23.54 -3.90 7.26
C ILE A 57 24.91 -3.34 7.58
N ARG A 58 24.93 -2.19 8.25
CA ARG A 58 26.15 -1.52 8.69
C ARG A 58 26.59 -2.00 10.08
N PRO A 59 27.87 -1.82 10.47
CA PRO A 59 28.37 -2.23 11.79
C PRO A 59 27.73 -1.47 12.96
N ASP A 60 27.18 -0.28 12.69
CA ASP A 60 26.40 0.53 13.64
C ASP A 60 24.96 0.01 13.84
N GLY A 61 24.59 -1.11 13.21
CA GLY A 61 23.28 -1.72 13.36
C GLY A 61 22.17 -1.09 12.50
N ILE A 62 22.50 -0.15 11.62
CA ILE A 62 21.54 0.43 10.68
C ILE A 62 21.37 -0.50 9.48
N ALA A 63 20.12 -0.93 9.23
CA ALA A 63 19.72 -1.64 8.03
C ALA A 63 19.18 -0.65 6.98
N LEU A 64 19.72 -0.76 5.76
CA LEU A 64 19.44 0.08 4.61
C LEU A 64 18.86 -0.79 3.48
N PRO A 65 17.57 -1.12 3.53
CA PRO A 65 16.92 -1.89 2.47
C PRO A 65 16.70 -1.04 1.22
N ARG A 66 16.92 -1.63 0.04
CA ARG A 66 16.64 -1.00 -1.25
C ARG A 66 16.42 -2.03 -2.36
N TRP A 67 15.54 -1.70 -3.29
CA TRP A 67 15.40 -2.44 -4.54
C TRP A 67 16.53 -2.05 -5.48
N GLU A 68 17.17 -3.03 -6.11
CA GLU A 68 18.24 -2.85 -7.09
C GLU A 68 17.95 -3.68 -8.34
N TYR A 69 17.61 -3.01 -9.43
CA TYR A 69 17.39 -3.65 -10.70
C TYR A 69 18.66 -3.63 -11.56
N PRO A 70 19.07 -4.77 -12.14
CA PRO A 70 20.17 -4.79 -13.08
C PRO A 70 19.75 -4.11 -14.40
N ALA A 71 20.75 -3.69 -15.18
CA ALA A 71 20.49 -3.28 -16.55
C ALA A 71 19.88 -4.44 -17.35
N PRO A 72 18.89 -4.18 -18.23
CA PRO A 72 18.37 -5.19 -19.13
C PRO A 72 19.49 -5.80 -19.99
N ASP A 73 19.35 -7.08 -20.33
CA ASP A 73 20.25 -7.76 -21.26
C ASP A 73 20.14 -7.19 -22.69
N ARG A 74 20.95 -7.72 -23.63
CA ARG A 74 20.92 -7.29 -25.04
C ARG A 74 19.55 -7.48 -25.73
N ARG A 75 18.65 -8.28 -25.16
CA ARG A 75 17.28 -8.52 -25.65
C ARG A 75 16.26 -7.69 -24.87
N GLY A 76 16.70 -6.76 -24.03
CA GLY A 76 15.86 -5.92 -23.20
C GLY A 76 15.16 -6.68 -22.07
N ARG A 77 15.73 -7.80 -21.59
CA ARG A 77 15.13 -8.62 -20.52
C ARG A 77 15.87 -8.45 -19.20
N ILE A 78 15.13 -8.53 -18.10
CA ILE A 78 15.66 -8.67 -16.75
C ILE A 78 15.22 -10.05 -16.23
N ARG A 79 16.16 -10.85 -15.71
CA ARG A 79 15.92 -12.27 -15.38
C ARG A 79 14.77 -12.43 -14.38
N GLY A 80 13.75 -13.22 -14.69
CA GLY A 80 12.65 -13.45 -13.76
C GLY A 80 11.63 -12.30 -13.66
N LEU A 81 11.75 -11.25 -14.47
CA LEU A 81 10.69 -10.25 -14.65
C LEU A 81 9.87 -10.53 -15.91
N LYS A 82 8.56 -10.25 -15.87
CA LYS A 82 7.69 -10.30 -17.06
C LYS A 82 7.98 -9.10 -17.98
N PRO A 83 7.63 -9.15 -19.27
CA PRO A 83 7.87 -8.03 -20.19
C PRO A 83 7.31 -6.69 -19.71
N TYR A 84 6.10 -6.67 -19.13
CA TYR A 84 5.50 -5.45 -18.58
C TYR A 84 6.22 -4.94 -17.33
N ASP A 85 6.72 -5.84 -16.47
CA ASP A 85 7.53 -5.44 -15.31
C ASP A 85 8.86 -4.80 -15.74
N VAL A 86 9.47 -5.31 -16.82
CA VAL A 86 10.68 -4.70 -17.38
C VAL A 86 10.38 -3.31 -17.93
N GLN A 87 9.26 -3.11 -18.61
CA GLN A 87 8.83 -1.78 -19.06
C GLN A 87 8.58 -0.84 -17.88
N ALA A 88 8.00 -1.33 -16.79
CA ALA A 88 7.80 -0.54 -15.58
C ALA A 88 9.14 -0.12 -14.96
N VAL A 89 10.12 -1.03 -14.88
CA VAL A 89 11.48 -0.71 -14.42
C VAL A 89 12.14 0.37 -15.28
N GLN A 90 11.95 0.32 -16.61
CA GLN A 90 12.50 1.32 -17.53
C GLN A 90 11.90 2.72 -17.36
N ARG A 91 10.73 2.83 -16.74
CA ARG A 91 10.06 4.11 -16.43
C ARG A 91 10.41 4.66 -15.05
N LEU A 92 11.12 3.91 -14.22
CA LEU A 92 11.57 4.39 -12.91
C LEU A 92 12.65 5.47 -13.10
N ASP A 93 12.60 6.51 -12.28
CA ASP A 93 13.62 7.58 -12.26
C ASP A 93 15.01 7.05 -11.90
N SER A 94 15.07 5.94 -11.16
CA SER A 94 16.30 5.29 -10.73
C SER A 94 16.12 3.76 -10.72
N PRO A 95 17.13 2.99 -11.17
CA PRO A 95 17.13 1.52 -11.05
C PRO A 95 17.32 1.07 -9.59
N THR A 96 17.63 1.99 -8.68
CA THR A 96 17.73 1.75 -7.24
C THR A 96 16.68 2.56 -6.49
N ILE A 97 15.80 1.87 -5.76
CA ILE A 97 14.74 2.50 -4.96
C ILE A 97 15.01 2.24 -3.48
N PRO A 98 15.43 3.26 -2.70
CA PRO A 98 15.64 3.10 -1.28
C PRO A 98 14.31 2.88 -0.55
N LEU A 99 14.32 1.97 0.43
CA LEU A 99 13.26 1.83 1.42
C LEU A 99 13.68 2.51 2.72
N THR A 100 12.73 2.71 3.63
CA THR A 100 12.98 3.37 4.92
C THR A 100 14.03 2.59 5.74
N PRO A 101 15.13 3.25 6.15
CA PRO A 101 16.11 2.65 7.07
C PRO A 101 15.49 2.27 8.41
N PHE A 102 16.03 1.25 9.05
CA PHE A 102 15.63 0.86 10.41
C PHE A 102 16.81 0.33 11.23
N THR A 103 16.71 0.41 12.55
CA THR A 103 17.77 0.00 13.47
C THR A 103 17.56 -1.44 13.96
N LEU A 104 18.60 -2.25 13.89
CA LEU A 104 18.65 -3.59 14.49
C LEU A 104 19.01 -3.47 15.97
N ALA A 105 18.01 -3.19 16.80
CA ALA A 105 18.18 -3.02 18.24
C ALA A 105 18.14 -4.35 19.02
N GLY A 106 18.80 -4.37 20.19
CA GLY A 106 18.83 -5.50 21.11
C GLY A 106 19.95 -6.50 20.83
N ASP A 107 19.79 -7.72 21.33
CA ASP A 107 20.74 -8.82 21.13
C ASP A 107 20.63 -9.44 19.73
N THR A 108 21.57 -10.31 19.36
CA THR A 108 21.58 -10.97 18.05
C THR A 108 20.27 -11.73 17.76
N SER A 109 19.60 -12.27 18.79
CA SER A 109 18.29 -12.92 18.66
C SER A 109 17.23 -11.96 18.15
N ARG A 110 17.10 -10.81 18.83
CA ARG A 110 16.14 -9.77 18.46
C ARG A 110 16.48 -9.13 17.11
N GLN A 111 17.75 -8.90 16.82
CA GLN A 111 18.21 -8.38 15.53
C GLN A 111 17.82 -9.32 14.37
N THR A 112 18.03 -10.62 14.55
CA THR A 112 17.63 -11.66 13.58
C THR A 112 16.11 -11.64 13.35
N LEU A 113 15.32 -11.57 14.43
CA LEU A 113 13.86 -11.50 14.35
C LEU A 113 13.39 -10.25 13.61
N LEU A 114 13.95 -9.07 13.92
CA LEU A 114 13.60 -7.82 13.25
C LEU A 114 13.87 -7.88 11.74
N LEU A 115 15.01 -8.45 11.34
CA LEU A 115 15.33 -8.60 9.93
C LEU A 115 14.40 -9.60 9.24
N ARG A 116 14.08 -10.74 9.87
CA ARG A 116 13.11 -11.70 9.31
C ARG A 116 11.73 -11.08 9.13
N LEU A 117 11.23 -10.37 10.14
CA LEU A 117 9.96 -9.65 10.04
C LEU A 117 9.98 -8.61 8.92
N HIS A 118 11.12 -7.94 8.71
CA HIS A 118 11.27 -7.03 7.58
C HIS A 118 11.17 -7.77 6.24
N LEU A 119 11.95 -8.86 6.05
CA LEU A 119 11.94 -9.65 4.82
C LEU A 119 10.57 -10.27 4.54
N ASP A 120 9.91 -10.84 5.55
CA ASP A 120 8.56 -11.40 5.42
C ASP A 120 7.53 -10.32 5.07
N ARG A 121 7.65 -9.11 5.63
CA ARG A 121 6.79 -7.99 5.23
C ARG A 121 7.03 -7.59 3.78
N GLN A 122 8.28 -7.52 3.32
CA GLN A 122 8.56 -7.16 1.93
C GLN A 122 8.14 -8.25 0.94
N ALA A 123 8.29 -9.54 1.29
CA ALA A 123 7.84 -10.65 0.48
C ALA A 123 6.31 -10.69 0.29
N ASN A 124 5.56 -10.14 1.25
CA ASN A 124 4.10 -10.00 1.15
C ASN A 124 3.64 -8.72 0.45
N ARG A 125 4.55 -7.80 0.10
CA ARG A 125 4.24 -6.56 -0.61
C ARG A 125 4.48 -6.72 -2.11
N LEU A 126 3.84 -5.85 -2.89
CA LEU A 126 4.16 -5.69 -4.29
C LEU A 126 5.52 -5.02 -4.42
N ALA A 127 6.36 -5.59 -5.27
CA ALA A 127 7.60 -4.96 -5.67
C ALA A 127 7.30 -3.72 -6.54
N PRO A 128 8.17 -2.70 -6.55
CA PRO A 128 7.95 -1.49 -7.36
C PRO A 128 7.69 -1.77 -8.85
N HIS A 129 8.32 -2.79 -9.43
CA HIS A 129 8.12 -3.17 -10.84
C HIS A 129 6.77 -3.83 -11.13
N GLN A 130 6.04 -4.27 -10.11
CA GLN A 130 4.71 -4.87 -10.23
C GLN A 130 3.59 -3.82 -10.18
N VAL A 131 3.92 -2.54 -10.01
CA VAL A 131 2.96 -1.44 -10.11
C VAL A 131 3.17 -0.74 -11.43
N HIS A 132 2.20 -0.85 -12.33
CA HIS A 132 2.30 -0.39 -13.72
C HIS A 132 1.55 0.92 -13.94
N THR A 133 1.22 1.66 -12.88
CA THR A 133 0.51 2.94 -12.97
C THR A 133 1.17 3.89 -13.97
N ALA A 134 2.50 4.04 -13.97
CA ALA A 134 3.21 4.88 -14.94
C ALA A 134 3.05 4.44 -16.41
N LEU A 135 2.66 3.19 -16.68
CA LEU A 135 2.36 2.67 -18.01
C LEU A 135 0.87 2.79 -18.37
N ARG A 136 -0.01 2.78 -17.37
CA ARG A 136 -1.47 2.75 -17.55
C ARG A 136 -2.17 4.09 -17.32
N LEU A 137 -1.54 5.04 -16.64
CA LEU A 137 -2.18 6.28 -16.24
C LEU A 137 -2.72 7.04 -17.45
N ASP A 138 -1.90 7.18 -18.51
CA ASP A 138 -2.34 7.81 -19.76
C ASP A 138 -3.60 7.14 -20.34
N GLN A 139 -3.66 5.81 -20.31
CA GLN A 139 -4.82 5.06 -20.79
C GLN A 139 -6.05 5.31 -19.92
N LEU A 140 -5.89 5.31 -18.59
CA LEU A 140 -6.98 5.60 -17.65
C LEU A 140 -7.49 7.05 -17.80
N THR A 141 -6.60 8.01 -18.08
CA THR A 141 -6.97 9.41 -18.30
C THR A 141 -7.79 9.59 -19.58
N ILE A 142 -7.39 8.97 -20.69
CA ILE A 142 -8.01 9.24 -22.00
C ILE A 142 -9.12 8.26 -22.40
N SER A 143 -9.12 7.04 -21.85
CA SER A 143 -10.02 5.96 -22.30
C SER A 143 -11.09 5.65 -21.27
N VAL A 144 -12.35 5.93 -21.62
CA VAL A 144 -13.52 5.48 -20.85
C VAL A 144 -13.53 3.95 -20.72
N ASN A 145 -13.16 3.21 -21.76
CA ASN A 145 -13.11 1.75 -21.70
C ASN A 145 -12.08 1.24 -20.68
N ALA A 146 -10.93 1.91 -20.56
CA ALA A 146 -9.92 1.53 -19.57
C ALA A 146 -10.40 1.80 -18.14
N ARG A 147 -11.15 2.88 -17.92
CA ARG A 147 -11.81 3.17 -16.64
C ARG A 147 -12.90 2.15 -16.33
N HIS A 148 -13.68 1.77 -17.34
CA HIS A 148 -14.69 0.73 -17.22
C HIS A 148 -14.10 -0.64 -16.85
N ASP A 149 -12.94 -0.98 -17.43
CA ASP A 149 -12.22 -2.21 -17.10
C ASP A 149 -11.86 -2.29 -15.60
N VAL A 150 -11.68 -1.15 -14.90
CA VAL A 150 -11.46 -1.12 -13.44
C VAL A 150 -12.67 -1.66 -12.68
N TRP A 151 -13.87 -1.25 -13.09
CA TRP A 151 -15.11 -1.77 -12.50
C TRP A 151 -15.28 -3.26 -12.78
N GLY A 152 -15.08 -3.67 -14.04
CA GLY A 152 -15.17 -5.08 -14.44
C GLY A 152 -14.21 -5.97 -13.64
N ALA A 153 -12.94 -5.55 -13.54
CA ALA A 153 -11.93 -6.23 -12.77
C ALA A 153 -12.31 -6.34 -11.28
N PHE A 154 -12.81 -5.26 -10.67
CA PHE A 154 -13.29 -5.30 -9.29
C PHE A 154 -14.43 -6.31 -9.11
N GLN A 155 -15.41 -6.31 -10.01
CA GLN A 155 -16.56 -7.22 -9.92
C GLN A 155 -16.15 -8.69 -10.05
N HIS A 156 -15.24 -9.01 -10.97
CA HIS A 156 -14.69 -10.36 -11.11
C HIS A 156 -13.92 -10.79 -9.86
N LEU A 157 -12.97 -9.98 -9.39
CA LEU A 157 -12.17 -10.28 -8.20
C LEU A 157 -13.03 -10.45 -6.95
N LEU A 158 -14.07 -9.62 -6.81
CA LEU A 158 -15.00 -9.72 -5.68
C LEU A 158 -15.84 -11.00 -5.75
N ALA A 159 -16.31 -11.38 -6.94
CA ALA A 159 -17.02 -12.65 -7.14
C ALA A 159 -16.12 -13.86 -6.81
N ASP A 160 -14.87 -13.84 -7.27
CA ASP A 160 -13.89 -14.89 -6.99
C ASP A 160 -13.56 -14.97 -5.49
N ALA A 161 -13.40 -13.83 -4.81
CA ALA A 161 -13.19 -13.80 -3.37
C ALA A 161 -14.37 -14.41 -2.59
N ILE A 162 -15.61 -14.13 -3.03
CA ILE A 162 -16.81 -14.71 -2.43
C ILE A 162 -16.88 -16.22 -2.68
N ALA A 163 -16.63 -16.65 -3.92
CA ALA A 163 -16.64 -18.06 -4.28
C ALA A 163 -15.57 -18.87 -3.54
N ALA A 164 -14.40 -18.27 -3.31
CA ALA A 164 -13.31 -18.87 -2.54
C ALA A 164 -13.49 -18.76 -1.02
N GLY A 165 -14.42 -17.94 -0.53
CA GLY A 165 -14.64 -17.67 0.89
C GLY A 165 -13.55 -16.78 1.54
N GLY A 166 -12.75 -16.07 0.74
CA GLY A 166 -11.62 -15.26 1.22
C GLY A 166 -10.78 -14.68 0.09
N THR A 167 -9.82 -13.82 0.44
CA THR A 167 -8.92 -13.16 -0.54
C THR A 167 -7.52 -13.75 -0.58
N ASP A 168 -7.20 -14.72 0.28
CA ASP A 168 -5.85 -15.26 0.42
C ASP A 168 -5.32 -15.83 -0.90
N ARG A 169 -6.16 -16.54 -1.66
CA ARG A 169 -5.79 -17.09 -2.98
C ARG A 169 -5.49 -16.01 -4.01
N LEU A 170 -6.23 -14.89 -3.99
CA LEU A 170 -6.03 -13.78 -4.92
C LEU A 170 -4.68 -13.10 -4.73
N PHE A 171 -4.08 -13.24 -3.54
CA PHE A 171 -2.79 -12.64 -3.19
C PHE A 171 -1.66 -13.64 -3.02
N ALA A 172 -1.91 -14.94 -3.24
CA ALA A 172 -0.90 -15.98 -3.07
C ALA A 172 0.13 -15.96 -4.21
N ASP A 173 -0.33 -15.64 -5.43
CA ASP A 173 0.48 -15.59 -6.63
C ASP A 173 0.70 -14.15 -7.11
N GLY A 174 1.57 -13.99 -8.12
CA GLY A 174 1.76 -12.69 -8.77
C GLY A 174 0.46 -12.19 -9.41
N PRO A 175 0.25 -10.86 -9.50
CA PRO A 175 -1.01 -10.29 -9.97
C PRO A 175 -1.34 -10.76 -11.39
N ASP A 176 -2.58 -11.24 -11.56
CA ASP A 176 -3.18 -11.51 -12.84
C ASP A 176 -3.67 -10.20 -13.51
N ARG A 177 -4.37 -10.30 -14.63
CA ARG A 177 -4.81 -9.12 -15.38
C ARG A 177 -5.75 -8.24 -14.55
N ASP A 178 -6.77 -8.81 -13.94
CA ASP A 178 -7.82 -8.07 -13.25
C ASP A 178 -7.25 -7.46 -11.96
N MET A 179 -6.45 -8.22 -11.21
CA MET A 179 -5.71 -7.70 -10.05
C MET A 179 -4.78 -6.58 -10.46
N GLN A 180 -4.05 -6.69 -11.59
CA GLN A 180 -3.17 -5.63 -12.06
C GLN A 180 -3.94 -4.35 -12.41
N ILE A 181 -5.11 -4.46 -13.06
CA ILE A 181 -5.96 -3.30 -13.38
C ILE A 181 -6.35 -2.55 -12.09
N LEU A 182 -6.79 -3.30 -11.08
CA LEU A 182 -7.19 -2.70 -9.81
C LEU A 182 -6.00 -2.15 -9.03
N ILE A 183 -4.85 -2.83 -9.02
CA ILE A 183 -3.59 -2.32 -8.43
C ILE A 183 -3.20 -0.98 -9.05
N ASP A 184 -3.20 -0.87 -10.38
CA ASP A 184 -2.74 0.33 -11.07
C ASP A 184 -3.68 1.51 -10.83
N ALA A 185 -4.99 1.26 -10.78
CA ALA A 185 -5.98 2.25 -10.42
C ALA A 185 -5.85 2.70 -8.95
N MET A 186 -5.62 1.77 -8.03
CA MET A 186 -5.42 2.06 -6.60
C MET A 186 -4.06 2.69 -6.27
N ALA A 187 -3.09 2.59 -7.19
CA ALA A 187 -1.81 3.28 -7.10
C ALA A 187 -1.78 4.59 -7.91
N SER A 188 -2.92 5.06 -8.41
CA SER A 188 -3.06 6.32 -9.14
C SER A 188 -3.50 7.48 -8.23
N PRO A 189 -3.40 8.76 -8.68
CA PRO A 189 -3.89 9.91 -7.93
C PRO A 189 -5.37 9.80 -7.56
N ALA A 190 -6.17 9.14 -8.42
CA ALA A 190 -7.60 8.96 -8.24
C ALA A 190 -7.97 7.84 -7.25
N ALA A 191 -7.01 7.18 -6.60
CA ALA A 191 -7.28 6.00 -5.78
C ALA A 191 -8.36 6.18 -4.69
N PRO A 192 -8.43 7.30 -3.93
CA PRO A 192 -9.55 7.55 -3.00
C PRO A 192 -10.90 7.64 -3.72
N SER A 193 -10.95 8.35 -4.85
CA SER A 193 -12.13 8.49 -5.71
C SER A 193 -12.61 7.14 -6.24
N VAL A 194 -11.68 6.28 -6.68
CA VAL A 194 -11.97 4.91 -7.10
C VAL A 194 -12.61 4.13 -5.96
N ILE A 195 -12.03 4.13 -4.76
CA ILE A 195 -12.60 3.42 -3.61
C ILE A 195 -14.02 3.92 -3.30
N ALA A 196 -14.23 5.24 -3.28
CA ALA A 196 -15.54 5.83 -3.04
C ALA A 196 -16.56 5.41 -4.11
N ALA A 197 -16.19 5.46 -5.39
CA ALA A 197 -17.03 5.02 -6.50
C ALA A 197 -17.41 3.53 -6.41
N LEU A 198 -16.47 2.66 -6.00
CA LEU A 198 -16.77 1.24 -5.78
C LEU A 198 -17.77 1.04 -4.63
N ILE A 199 -17.67 1.85 -3.56
CA ILE A 199 -18.64 1.83 -2.45
C ILE A 199 -20.02 2.25 -2.95
N ILE A 200 -20.12 3.39 -3.66
CA ILE A 200 -21.38 3.84 -4.26
C ILE A 200 -21.96 2.74 -5.15
N GLY A 201 -21.11 2.13 -5.98
CA GLY A 201 -21.37 0.94 -6.78
C GLY A 201 -22.14 -0.15 -6.05
N GLU A 202 -21.61 -0.55 -4.89
CA GLU A 202 -22.20 -1.61 -4.07
C GLU A 202 -23.45 -1.18 -3.31
N VAL A 203 -23.56 0.09 -2.94
CA VAL A 203 -24.73 0.63 -2.21
C VAL A 203 -25.94 0.74 -3.14
N GLU A 204 -25.75 1.31 -4.32
CA GLU A 204 -26.79 1.46 -5.36
C GLU A 204 -27.36 0.11 -5.82
N ARG A 205 -26.52 -0.94 -5.85
CA ARG A 205 -26.96 -2.33 -6.14
C ARG A 205 -28.04 -2.83 -5.17
N LEU A 206 -28.15 -2.27 -3.97
CA LEU A 206 -29.14 -2.70 -2.97
C LEU A 206 -30.51 -2.06 -3.20
N ILE A 207 -30.63 -1.00 -4.00
CA ILE A 207 -31.89 -0.27 -4.18
C ILE A 207 -32.85 -1.12 -5.04
N PRO A 208 -34.16 -1.23 -4.71
CA PRO A 208 -35.09 -2.16 -5.37
C PRO A 208 -35.37 -1.90 -6.86
N ASP A 209 -35.57 -2.99 -7.59
CA ASP A 209 -35.22 -3.30 -8.99
C ASP A 209 -36.28 -2.91 -10.05
N LYS A 210 -36.79 -1.66 -10.09
CA LYS A 210 -37.73 -1.27 -11.18
C LYS A 210 -37.04 -0.94 -12.52
N ASP A 211 -35.79 -0.48 -12.50
CA ASP A 211 -35.02 -0.07 -13.69
C ASP A 211 -33.56 -0.53 -13.63
N ARG A 212 -33.33 -1.84 -13.48
CA ARG A 212 -31.97 -2.43 -13.38
C ARG A 212 -31.02 -1.94 -14.47
N THR A 213 -31.51 -1.81 -15.70
CA THR A 213 -30.73 -1.32 -16.84
C THR A 213 -30.40 0.17 -16.77
N ALA A 214 -31.24 1.00 -16.14
CA ALA A 214 -30.93 2.42 -15.95
C ALA A 214 -29.91 2.59 -14.82
N ARG A 215 -30.03 1.80 -13.75
CA ARG A 215 -29.08 1.83 -12.63
C ARG A 215 -27.71 1.25 -12.98
N ASP A 216 -27.64 0.15 -13.72
CA ASP A 216 -26.37 -0.36 -14.22
C ASP A 216 -25.68 0.67 -15.15
N ARG A 217 -26.44 1.53 -15.83
CA ARG A 217 -25.90 2.67 -16.59
C ARG A 217 -25.43 3.80 -15.66
N GLU A 218 -26.19 4.18 -14.65
CA GLU A 218 -25.78 5.18 -13.65
C GLU A 218 -24.50 4.78 -12.90
N LEU A 219 -24.40 3.52 -12.48
CA LEU A 219 -23.20 2.96 -11.85
C LEU A 219 -21.99 3.00 -12.77
N ARG A 220 -22.22 2.68 -14.05
CA ARG A 220 -21.20 2.81 -15.08
C ARG A 220 -20.71 4.25 -15.20
N PHE A 221 -21.59 5.25 -15.18
CA PHE A 221 -21.18 6.65 -15.27
C PHE A 221 -20.27 7.09 -14.13
N ILE A 222 -20.51 6.64 -12.89
CA ILE A 222 -19.70 7.09 -11.73
C ILE A 222 -18.22 6.70 -11.88
N ILE A 223 -17.92 5.48 -12.30
CA ILE A 223 -16.53 5.02 -12.48
C ILE A 223 -15.94 5.53 -13.80
N ASP A 224 -16.75 5.55 -14.87
CA ASP A 224 -16.35 6.07 -16.17
C ASP A 224 -16.03 7.59 -16.12
N ASP A 225 -16.61 8.34 -15.16
CA ASP A 225 -16.40 9.78 -14.98
C ASP A 225 -15.25 10.13 -14.03
N ILE A 226 -14.60 9.13 -13.39
CA ILE A 226 -13.41 9.38 -12.57
C ILE A 226 -12.32 9.97 -13.47
N THR A 227 -11.84 11.14 -13.09
CA THR A 227 -10.66 11.77 -13.68
C THR A 227 -9.41 11.19 -13.02
N TYR A 228 -8.42 10.83 -13.84
CA TYR A 228 -7.12 10.31 -13.40
C TYR A 228 -6.00 11.35 -13.55
N ASP A 229 -6.38 12.62 -13.72
CA ASP A 229 -5.45 13.73 -13.87
C ASP A 229 -4.55 13.87 -12.63
N THR A 230 -3.33 14.34 -12.84
CA THR A 230 -2.35 14.50 -11.76
C THR A 230 -2.52 15.79 -10.97
N ASP A 231 -3.52 16.61 -11.30
CA ASP A 231 -3.79 17.86 -10.59
C ASP A 231 -4.30 17.60 -9.16
N PRO A 232 -3.55 17.99 -8.11
CA PRO A 232 -3.90 17.65 -6.73
C PRO A 232 -5.23 18.22 -6.26
N ASP A 233 -5.58 19.43 -6.70
CA ASP A 233 -6.81 20.11 -6.29
C ASP A 233 -8.02 19.39 -6.90
N THR A 234 -7.99 19.12 -8.21
CA THR A 234 -9.02 18.32 -8.89
C THR A 234 -9.21 16.94 -8.24
N GLN A 235 -8.12 16.26 -7.88
CA GLN A 235 -8.21 14.93 -7.25
C GLN A 235 -8.76 14.98 -5.82
N THR A 236 -8.42 16.01 -5.07
CA THR A 236 -8.94 16.22 -3.71
C THR A 236 -10.43 16.52 -3.76
N ASP A 237 -10.85 17.47 -4.59
CA ASP A 237 -12.27 17.84 -4.78
C ASP A 237 -13.11 16.64 -5.26
N GLN A 238 -12.58 15.85 -6.19
CA GLN A 238 -13.25 14.65 -6.67
C GLN A 238 -13.39 13.59 -5.56
N ALA A 239 -12.33 13.36 -4.78
CA ALA A 239 -12.33 12.41 -3.69
C ALA A 239 -13.32 12.82 -2.59
N GLU A 240 -13.34 14.10 -2.21
CA GLU A 240 -14.28 14.65 -1.22
C GLU A 240 -15.72 14.47 -1.70
N ARG A 241 -16.05 14.92 -2.93
CA ARG A 241 -17.40 14.80 -3.50
C ARG A 241 -17.91 13.36 -3.54
N LEU A 242 -17.09 12.41 -4.00
CA LEU A 242 -17.49 11.00 -4.07
C LEU A 242 -17.57 10.35 -2.69
N THR A 243 -16.69 10.73 -1.76
CA THR A 243 -16.74 10.25 -0.38
C THR A 243 -18.01 10.75 0.32
N ASP A 244 -18.37 12.02 0.15
CA ASP A 244 -19.61 12.60 0.68
C ASP A 244 -20.85 11.91 0.09
N THR A 245 -20.85 11.67 -1.23
CA THR A 245 -21.91 10.92 -1.90
C THR A 245 -22.04 9.50 -1.32
N ALA A 246 -20.91 8.81 -1.10
CA ALA A 246 -20.91 7.49 -0.49
C ALA A 246 -21.47 7.52 0.94
N VAL A 247 -21.08 8.51 1.75
CA VAL A 247 -21.57 8.70 3.12
C VAL A 247 -23.08 8.96 3.12
N GLU A 248 -23.55 9.84 2.24
CA GLU A 248 -24.97 10.15 2.08
C GLU A 248 -25.76 8.89 1.73
N LEU A 249 -25.35 8.16 0.69
CA LEU A 249 -26.04 6.93 0.28
C LEU A 249 -26.06 5.88 1.40
N LEU A 250 -24.92 5.66 2.05
CA LEU A 250 -24.82 4.73 3.18
C LEU A 250 -25.75 5.10 4.34
N SER A 251 -25.93 6.40 4.61
CA SER A 251 -26.83 6.87 5.67
C SER A 251 -28.32 6.69 5.34
N HIS A 252 -28.67 6.67 4.04
CA HIS A 252 -30.06 6.56 3.58
C HIS A 252 -30.48 5.14 3.21
N VAL A 253 -29.53 4.24 2.91
CA VAL A 253 -29.85 2.84 2.60
C VAL A 253 -30.34 2.10 3.85
N ARG A 254 -31.64 1.80 3.86
CA ARG A 254 -32.31 1.03 4.92
C ARG A 254 -32.18 -0.49 4.73
N ILE A 255 -31.77 -0.93 3.56
CA ILE A 255 -31.62 -2.34 3.21
C ILE A 255 -30.31 -2.86 3.80
N ARG A 256 -30.38 -3.97 4.53
CA ARG A 256 -29.16 -4.58 5.08
C ARG A 256 -28.28 -5.11 3.94
N PRO A 257 -26.99 -4.73 3.86
CA PRO A 257 -26.10 -5.26 2.84
C PRO A 257 -25.83 -6.75 3.05
N ASP A 258 -25.45 -7.43 1.97
CA ASP A 258 -24.83 -8.75 2.06
C ASP A 258 -23.49 -8.61 2.79
N GLN A 259 -23.46 -9.03 4.06
CA GLN A 259 -22.27 -8.91 4.90
C GLN A 259 -21.07 -9.67 4.34
N THR A 260 -21.27 -10.78 3.65
CA THR A 260 -20.17 -11.55 3.07
C THR A 260 -19.51 -10.74 1.96
N ARG A 261 -20.31 -10.19 1.05
CA ARG A 261 -19.82 -9.36 -0.05
C ARG A 261 -19.07 -8.13 0.44
N ILE A 262 -19.62 -7.40 1.42
CA ILE A 262 -18.96 -6.19 1.95
C ILE A 262 -17.67 -6.55 2.73
N ARG A 263 -17.63 -7.68 3.43
CA ARG A 263 -16.39 -8.17 4.06
C ARG A 263 -15.32 -8.53 3.03
N MET A 264 -15.71 -9.16 1.91
CA MET A 264 -14.78 -9.49 0.82
C MET A 264 -14.28 -8.23 0.11
N MET A 265 -15.15 -7.25 -0.15
CA MET A 265 -14.76 -5.95 -0.69
C MET A 265 -13.72 -5.28 0.21
N ARG A 266 -13.98 -5.21 1.53
CA ARG A 266 -13.01 -4.66 2.50
C ARG A 266 -11.69 -5.40 2.45
N ALA A 267 -11.72 -6.73 2.52
CA ALA A 267 -10.51 -7.55 2.52
C ALA A 267 -9.68 -7.38 1.24
N LEU A 268 -10.34 -7.29 0.08
CA LEU A 268 -9.71 -7.10 -1.22
C LEU A 268 -9.02 -5.72 -1.29
N LEU A 269 -9.77 -4.65 -1.05
CA LEU A 269 -9.24 -3.28 -1.20
C LEU A 269 -8.18 -2.95 -0.15
N THR A 270 -8.40 -3.33 1.12
CA THR A 270 -7.37 -3.19 2.17
C THR A 270 -6.16 -4.07 1.86
N GLY A 271 -6.37 -5.28 1.33
CA GLY A 271 -5.32 -6.19 0.90
C GLY A 271 -4.43 -5.60 -0.19
N ILE A 272 -5.01 -4.90 -1.17
CA ILE A 272 -4.25 -4.20 -2.22
C ILE A 272 -3.51 -3.00 -1.61
N ALA A 273 -4.22 -2.12 -0.89
CA ALA A 273 -3.65 -0.90 -0.30
C ALA A 273 -2.42 -1.18 0.60
N ASN A 274 -2.45 -2.28 1.35
CA ASN A 274 -1.33 -2.68 2.21
C ASN A 274 -0.11 -3.16 1.44
N ARG A 275 -0.34 -3.84 0.31
CA ARG A 275 0.72 -4.40 -0.53
C ARG A 275 1.38 -3.36 -1.43
N LEU A 276 0.70 -2.25 -1.74
CA LEU A 276 1.25 -1.17 -2.56
C LEU A 276 2.57 -0.62 -1.97
N PRO A 277 3.66 -0.54 -2.74
CA PRO A 277 4.92 0.02 -2.25
C PRO A 277 4.78 1.52 -1.98
N ALA A 278 5.45 2.00 -0.93
CA ALA A 278 5.39 3.42 -0.54
C ALA A 278 5.89 4.37 -1.66
N SER A 279 6.84 3.92 -2.48
CA SER A 279 7.34 4.67 -3.62
C SER A 279 6.27 4.91 -4.69
N ALA A 280 5.40 3.92 -4.96
CA ALA A 280 4.32 4.09 -5.93
C ALA A 280 3.24 5.05 -5.41
N LEU A 281 2.87 4.92 -4.14
CA LEU A 281 1.95 5.85 -3.49
C LEU A 281 2.50 7.28 -3.51
N ALA A 282 3.78 7.47 -3.18
CA ALA A 282 4.43 8.77 -3.24
C ALA A 282 4.46 9.36 -4.66
N ALA A 283 4.74 8.55 -5.68
CA ALA A 283 4.72 9.00 -7.08
C ALA A 283 3.33 9.47 -7.54
N ALA A 284 2.27 8.90 -6.96
CA ALA A 284 0.88 9.30 -7.22
C ALA A 284 0.39 10.44 -6.31
N ASN A 285 1.23 10.98 -5.42
CA ASN A 285 0.83 11.93 -4.37
C ASN A 285 -0.29 11.40 -3.45
N VAL A 286 -0.31 10.09 -3.22
CA VAL A 286 -1.28 9.40 -2.36
C VAL A 286 -0.56 8.82 -1.15
N SER A 287 -1.27 8.68 -0.03
CA SER A 287 -0.74 8.01 1.16
C SER A 287 -1.65 6.86 1.58
N ARG A 288 -1.12 5.90 2.35
CA ARG A 288 -1.98 4.87 2.96
C ARG A 288 -3.05 5.49 3.87
N ALA A 289 -2.76 6.63 4.49
CA ALA A 289 -3.71 7.35 5.32
C ALA A 289 -4.89 7.91 4.50
N SER A 290 -4.65 8.46 3.31
CA SER A 290 -5.74 8.95 2.45
C SER A 290 -6.62 7.81 1.94
N LEU A 291 -6.03 6.66 1.56
CA LEU A 291 -6.80 5.45 1.22
C LEU A 291 -7.60 4.94 2.42
N GLY A 292 -6.99 4.96 3.62
CA GLY A 292 -7.63 4.53 4.86
C GLY A 292 -8.87 5.34 5.20
N GLY A 293 -8.84 6.65 4.94
CA GLY A 293 -9.98 7.55 5.13
C GLY A 293 -11.24 7.12 4.38
N THR A 294 -11.11 6.63 3.14
CA THR A 294 -12.26 6.14 2.37
C THR A 294 -12.58 4.68 2.68
N LEU A 295 -11.56 3.82 2.88
CA LEU A 295 -11.76 2.40 3.22
C LEU A 295 -12.49 2.20 4.55
N ILE A 296 -12.37 3.15 5.48
CA ILE A 296 -13.06 3.09 6.77
C ILE A 296 -14.59 3.11 6.60
N LEU A 297 -15.11 3.70 5.52
CA LEU A 297 -16.53 3.72 5.21
C LEU A 297 -17.10 2.30 5.01
N ILE A 298 -16.32 1.38 4.44
CA ILE A 298 -16.71 -0.02 4.29
C ILE A 298 -16.87 -0.68 5.67
N SER A 299 -15.99 -0.34 6.61
CA SER A 299 -16.06 -0.84 8.00
C SER A 299 -17.23 -0.21 8.76
N TRP A 300 -17.48 1.08 8.57
CA TRP A 300 -18.67 1.75 9.11
C TRP A 300 -19.96 1.11 8.59
N TRP A 301 -20.01 0.79 7.29
CA TRP A 301 -21.14 0.10 6.67
C TRP A 301 -21.40 -1.31 7.26
N LEU A 302 -20.34 -2.03 7.61
CA LEU A 302 -20.43 -3.34 8.27
C LEU A 302 -20.90 -3.27 9.74
N GLY A 303 -20.95 -2.09 10.37
CA GLY A 303 -21.52 -1.86 11.70
C GLY A 303 -20.52 -1.54 12.82
N ARG A 304 -21.09 -1.21 14.00
CA ARG A 304 -20.50 -0.51 15.16
C ARG A 304 -19.49 -1.29 16.02
N ASP A 305 -18.60 -2.08 15.44
CA ASP A 305 -17.44 -2.52 16.23
C ASP A 305 -16.34 -1.46 16.07
N LEU A 306 -16.22 -0.56 17.06
CA LEU A 306 -15.06 0.30 17.21
C LEU A 306 -13.75 -0.52 17.17
N ASP A 307 -13.80 -1.77 17.64
CA ASP A 307 -12.71 -2.74 17.52
C ASP A 307 -12.42 -3.13 16.06
N ARG A 308 -13.43 -3.21 15.19
CA ARG A 308 -13.24 -3.45 13.74
C ARG A 308 -12.77 -2.22 12.99
N LEU A 309 -13.15 -1.02 13.45
CA LEU A 309 -12.61 0.25 12.94
C LEU A 309 -11.14 0.39 13.32
N ALA A 310 -10.81 0.14 14.59
CA ALA A 310 -9.44 0.12 15.09
C ALA A 310 -8.61 -0.97 14.41
N GLU A 311 -9.14 -2.18 14.24
CA GLU A 311 -8.47 -3.27 13.52
C GLU A 311 -8.25 -2.92 12.04
N SER A 312 -9.21 -2.28 11.37
CA SER A 312 -9.05 -1.85 9.97
C SER A 312 -8.02 -0.72 9.85
N ALA A 313 -8.01 0.22 10.79
CA ALA A 313 -7.02 1.28 10.91
C ALA A 313 -5.62 0.78 11.32
N LEU A 314 -5.53 -0.32 12.08
CA LEU A 314 -4.28 -1.02 12.43
C LEU A 314 -3.77 -1.91 11.30
N ARG A 315 -4.68 -2.51 10.53
CA ARG A 315 -4.36 -3.38 9.39
C ARG A 315 -3.93 -2.58 8.18
N LEU A 316 -4.57 -1.45 7.90
CA LEU A 316 -3.92 -0.40 7.13
C LEU A 316 -2.66 -0.06 7.91
N GLU A 317 -1.50 -0.16 7.31
CA GLU A 317 -0.32 0.51 7.88
C GLU A 317 -0.59 2.02 7.86
N ILE A 318 -1.42 2.51 8.78
CA ILE A 318 -1.33 3.84 9.35
C ILE A 318 -0.02 3.79 10.15
N ALA A 319 1.07 3.66 9.40
CA ALA A 319 2.30 4.29 9.78
C ALA A 319 1.86 5.72 10.05
N THR A 320 1.98 6.11 11.31
CA THR A 320 2.36 7.45 11.72
C THR A 320 3.55 7.86 10.85
N GLY A 321 3.28 8.19 9.59
CA GLY A 321 4.23 8.73 8.66
C GLY A 321 4.50 10.11 9.19
N THR A 322 5.74 10.35 9.58
CA THR A 322 6.27 11.70 9.71
C THR A 322 5.87 12.45 8.46
N THR A 323 4.98 13.43 8.63
CA THR A 323 4.66 14.48 7.67
C THR A 323 5.95 15.20 7.32
N THR A 324 6.65 14.72 6.30
CA THR A 324 7.66 15.52 5.61
C THR A 324 6.92 16.57 4.80
N GLY A 325 6.69 17.73 5.42
CA GLY A 325 6.61 19.02 4.73
C GLY A 325 5.22 19.55 4.38
N THR A 326 4.47 20.01 5.38
CA THR A 326 3.65 21.22 5.21
C THR A 326 3.71 22.07 6.46
N ARG A 327 4.39 23.21 6.31
CA ARG A 327 4.49 24.28 7.29
C ARG A 327 3.18 25.07 7.29
N ALA A 328 2.12 24.53 7.88
CA ALA A 328 0.86 25.18 8.30
C ALA A 328 -0.04 24.02 8.78
N VAL A 329 -0.54 23.93 10.00
CA VAL A 329 -1.45 24.86 10.66
C VAL A 329 -1.16 24.83 12.17
N ARG A 330 -0.66 25.95 12.68
CA ARG A 330 -0.82 26.34 14.07
C ARG A 330 -2.27 26.83 14.19
N ASN A 331 -2.98 26.32 15.21
CA ASN A 331 -4.32 26.71 15.68
C ASN A 331 -5.45 25.76 15.27
N GLY A 332 -5.98 25.05 16.29
CA GLY A 332 -7.22 24.30 16.19
C GLY A 332 -7.21 23.02 17.02
N ARG A 333 -7.18 23.12 18.35
CA ARG A 333 -7.64 22.01 19.20
C ARG A 333 -9.15 21.85 18.99
N PRO A 334 -9.63 20.61 18.90
CA PRO A 334 -10.65 20.15 19.84
C PRO A 334 -10.16 18.84 20.47
N GLY A 335 -9.86 18.75 21.77
CA GLY A 335 -10.74 19.21 22.84
C GLY A 335 -11.96 18.30 23.00
N TRP A 336 -11.84 16.99 22.75
CA TRP A 336 -12.79 16.05 23.34
C TRP A 336 -12.38 15.92 24.80
N LEU A 337 -13.20 16.47 25.71
CA LEU A 337 -13.05 16.52 27.18
C LEU A 337 -12.44 17.82 27.72
N ALA A 338 -13.32 18.62 28.34
CA ALA A 338 -13.14 19.67 29.37
C ALA A 338 -12.15 20.83 29.10
#